data_AF-A0A1M6HEF0-F1
#
_entry.id   AF-A0A1M6HEF0-F1
#
_cell.length_a   1.000
_cell.length_b   1.000
_cell.length_c   1.000
_cell.angle_alpha   90.00
_cell.angle_beta   90.00
_cell.angle_gamma   90.00
#
_symmetry.space_group_name_H-M   'P 1'
#
loop_
_entity.id
_entity.type
_entity.pdbx_description
1 polymer ?
#
loop_
_entity_poly.entity_id
_entity_poly.type
_entity_poly.pdbx_seq_one_letter_code
_entity_poly.pdbx_strand_id
1 'polypeptide(L)'
;MIQGWSDTPKGVEVRPAGFNEVNIIYNGLLAKSGADQVYLHCGFGDPKNWQNVSTIKMERTQRGWESTLRMQNGMMSFCFKDSANNWDNNNGYNWTVRA
;
A
#
# COMPACT_ATOMS: atom_id res chain seq x y z
N MET A 1 -14.58 11.31 -0.35
CA MET A 1 -14.26 10.70 0.97
C MET A 1 -13.62 9.37 0.68
N ILE A 2 -12.45 9.09 1.24
CA ILE A 2 -11.74 7.83 1.05
C ILE A 2 -12.62 6.68 1.55
N GLN A 3 -12.94 5.73 0.68
CA GLN A 3 -13.65 4.52 1.06
C GLN A 3 -12.64 3.46 1.48
N GLY A 4 -12.74 3.00 2.73
CA GLY A 4 -11.94 1.88 3.22
C GLY A 4 -12.40 0.55 2.62
N TRP A 5 -11.47 -0.38 2.43
CA TRP A 5 -11.72 -1.72 1.92
C TRP A 5 -10.60 -2.68 2.33
N SER A 6 -10.82 -3.98 2.20
CA SER A 6 -9.81 -5.00 2.45
C SER A 6 -9.78 -6.07 1.36
N ASP A 7 -8.58 -6.59 1.10
CA ASP A 7 -8.32 -7.80 0.33
C ASP A 7 -7.75 -8.84 1.31
N THR A 8 -8.65 -9.44 2.08
CA THR A 8 -8.30 -10.36 3.17
C THR A 8 -7.43 -11.54 2.73
N PRO A 9 -7.68 -12.21 1.58
CA PRO A 9 -6.80 -13.28 1.10
C PRO A 9 -5.36 -12.83 0.85
N LYS A 10 -5.17 -11.59 0.37
CA LYS A 10 -3.84 -11.00 0.12
C LYS A 10 -3.25 -10.27 1.33
N GLY A 11 -4.01 -10.11 2.41
CA GLY A 11 -3.55 -9.44 3.62
C GLY A 11 -3.37 -7.94 3.44
N VAL A 12 -4.18 -7.29 2.59
CA VAL A 12 -4.16 -5.84 2.40
C VAL A 12 -5.41 -5.22 3.01
N GLU A 13 -5.23 -4.13 3.75
CA GLU A 13 -6.33 -3.34 4.28
C GLU A 13 -6.07 -1.84 4.09
N VAL A 14 -7.11 -1.12 3.68
CA VAL A 14 -7.13 0.31 3.43
C VAL A 14 -8.14 0.95 4.35
N ARG A 15 -7.69 1.86 5.22
CA ARG A 15 -8.53 2.56 6.19
C ARG A 15 -8.44 4.07 6.02
N PRO A 16 -9.55 4.81 6.11
CA PRO A 16 -9.50 6.26 6.30
C PRO A 16 -8.80 6.57 7.63
N ALA A 17 -7.84 7.50 7.63
CA ALA A 17 -7.07 7.88 8.82
C ALA A 17 -7.31 9.33 9.27
N GLY A 18 -7.90 10.15 8.41
CA GLY A 18 -8.15 11.57 8.65
C GLY A 18 -8.68 12.26 7.39
N PHE A 19 -8.68 13.60 7.38
CA PHE A 19 -9.08 14.37 6.20
C PHE A 19 -8.05 14.18 5.08
N ASN A 20 -8.47 13.53 3.98
CA ASN A 20 -7.62 13.12 2.86
C ASN A 20 -6.41 12.26 3.27
N GLU A 21 -6.52 11.49 4.35
CA GLU A 21 -5.45 10.58 4.79
C GLU A 21 -5.93 9.14 4.76
N VAL A 22 -5.06 8.27 4.25
CA VAL A 22 -5.29 6.83 4.17
C VAL A 22 -4.19 6.10 4.92
N ASN A 23 -4.59 5.10 5.72
CA ASN A 23 -3.71 4.15 6.37
C ASN A 23 -3.77 2.85 5.57
N ILE A 24 -2.61 2.42 5.07
CA ILE A 24 -2.42 1.16 4.34
C ILE A 24 -1.76 0.17 5.30
N ILE A 25 -2.39 -0.97 5.48
CA ILE A 25 -1.93 -2.06 6.35
C ILE A 25 -1.66 -3.28 5.47
N TYR A 26 -0.51 -3.91 5.68
CA TYR A 26 -0.05 -5.06 4.91
C TYR A 26 0.44 -6.19 5.81
N ASN A 27 -0.20 -7.34 5.72
CA ASN A 27 0.22 -8.60 6.32
C ASN A 27 0.12 -9.73 5.28
N GLY A 28 0.59 -9.43 4.07
CA GLY A 28 0.49 -10.30 2.90
C GLY A 28 1.71 -11.20 2.69
N LEU A 29 1.99 -11.50 1.41
CA LEU A 29 3.03 -12.41 0.96
C LEU A 29 4.40 -12.12 1.62
N LEU A 30 4.94 -10.92 1.46
CA LEU A 30 6.30 -10.60 1.92
C LEU A 30 6.41 -10.68 3.44
N ALA A 31 5.38 -10.21 4.15
CA ALA A 31 5.32 -10.29 5.61
C ALA A 31 5.32 -11.74 6.11
N LYS A 32 4.54 -12.61 5.45
CA LYS A 32 4.46 -14.05 5.76
C LYS A 32 5.70 -14.83 5.33
N SER A 33 6.43 -14.32 4.34
CA SER A 33 7.71 -14.86 3.89
C SER A 33 8.91 -14.43 4.76
N GLY A 34 8.67 -13.67 5.84
CA GLY A 34 9.71 -13.31 6.79
C GLY A 34 10.53 -12.08 6.41
N ALA A 35 9.99 -11.18 5.59
CA ALA A 35 10.62 -9.89 5.30
C ALA A 35 10.97 -9.14 6.60
N ASP A 36 12.22 -8.70 6.70
CA ASP A 36 12.75 -7.89 7.80
C ASP A 36 12.26 -6.45 7.74
N GLN A 37 11.96 -5.96 6.54
CA GLN A 37 11.38 -4.65 6.27
C GLN A 37 10.48 -4.71 5.03
N VAL A 38 9.31 -4.06 5.10
CA VAL A 38 8.42 -3.85 3.95
C VAL A 38 8.32 -2.36 3.62
N TYR A 39 8.24 -2.06 2.33
CA TYR A 39 8.05 -0.73 1.79
C TYR A 39 6.76 -0.68 0.98
N LEU A 40 6.02 0.41 1.14
CA LEU A 40 4.91 0.78 0.26
C LEU A 40 5.49 1.46 -0.96
N HIS A 41 5.28 0.89 -2.14
CA HIS A 41 5.60 1.53 -3.41
C HIS A 41 4.30 2.07 -4.02
N CYS A 42 4.17 3.38 -4.16
CA CYS A 42 2.92 4.00 -4.58
C CYS A 42 3.13 5.20 -5.51
N GLY A 43 2.13 5.47 -6.34
CA GLY A 43 2.06 6.65 -7.20
C GLY A 43 0.62 7.04 -7.49
N PHE A 44 0.43 8.24 -8.03
CA PHE A 44 -0.88 8.83 -8.29
C PHE A 44 -1.21 8.85 -9.79
N GLY A 45 -2.48 9.06 -10.13
CA GLY A 45 -2.93 9.22 -11.51
C GLY A 45 -3.45 7.91 -12.13
N ASP A 46 -3.21 7.72 -13.42
CA ASP A 46 -3.69 6.57 -14.19
C ASP A 46 -2.98 5.27 -13.72
N PRO A 47 -3.71 4.15 -13.51
CA PRO A 47 -3.10 2.90 -13.02
C PRO A 47 -2.04 2.30 -13.94
N LYS A 48 -1.99 2.67 -15.22
CA LYS A 48 -0.97 2.24 -16.18
C LYS A 48 0.21 3.22 -16.26
N ASN A 49 0.05 4.45 -15.80
CA ASN A 49 1.05 5.52 -15.90
C ASN A 49 1.14 6.31 -14.59
N TRP A 50 1.76 5.70 -13.57
CA TRP A 50 1.88 6.29 -12.24
C TRP A 50 2.74 7.56 -12.27
N GLN A 51 2.30 8.58 -11.57
CA GLN A 51 3.00 9.84 -11.37
C GLN A 51 3.42 9.98 -9.92
N ASN A 52 4.44 10.82 -9.64
CA ASN A 52 4.92 11.07 -8.28
C ASN A 52 5.22 9.78 -7.50
N VAL A 53 5.84 8.82 -8.17
CA VAL A 53 6.12 7.50 -7.60
C VAL A 53 7.09 7.64 -6.43
N SER A 54 6.77 6.99 -5.32
CA SER A 54 7.57 6.99 -4.10
C SER A 54 7.62 5.60 -3.49
N THR A 55 8.68 5.33 -2.73
CA THR A 55 8.84 4.11 -1.95
C THR A 55 9.02 4.51 -0.50
N ILE A 56 8.04 4.18 0.33
CA ILE A 56 7.93 4.63 1.70
C ILE A 56 8.20 3.43 2.61
N LYS A 57 9.13 3.57 3.55
CA LYS A 57 9.38 2.55 4.57
C LYS A 57 8.13 2.42 5.47
N MET A 58 7.62 1.20 5.63
CA MET A 58 6.45 0.96 6.49
C MET A 58 6.89 0.64 7.92
N GLU A 59 6.06 1.03 8.88
CA GLU A 59 6.27 0.73 10.30
C GLU A 59 5.68 -0.63 10.65
N ARG A 60 6.40 -1.43 11.45
CA ARG A 60 5.91 -2.74 11.90
C ARG A 60 5.05 -2.58 13.16
N THR A 61 3.83 -3.09 13.10
CA THR A 61 2.85 -3.05 14.20
C THR A 61 2.30 -4.45 14.48
N GLN A 62 1.37 -4.56 15.45
CA GLN A 62 0.66 -5.81 15.71
C GLN A 62 -0.28 -6.24 14.56
N ARG A 63 -0.67 -5.33 13.66
CA ARG A 63 -1.54 -5.63 12.51
C ARG A 63 -0.78 -6.03 11.26
N GLY A 64 0.53 -5.78 11.22
CA GLY A 64 1.38 -5.98 10.06
C GLY A 64 2.28 -4.78 9.83
N TRP A 65 2.57 -4.50 8.57
CA TRP A 65 3.31 -3.33 8.11
C TRP A 65 2.34 -2.21 7.78
N GLU A 66 2.59 -1.00 8.27
CA GLU A 66 1.66 0.11 8.15
C GLU A 66 2.32 1.38 7.65
N SER A 67 1.58 2.14 6.85
CA SER A 67 1.95 3.51 6.49
C SER A 67 0.70 4.35 6.34
N THR A 68 0.71 5.55 6.93
CA THR A 68 -0.33 6.56 6.72
C THR A 68 0.22 7.62 5.78
N LEU A 69 -0.57 7.99 4.78
CA LEU A 69 -0.19 8.97 3.78
C LEU A 69 -1.37 9.86 3.39
N ARG A 70 -1.03 11.08 2.99
CA ARG A 70 -2.00 12.03 2.46
C ARG A 70 -2.28 11.70 1.00
N MET A 71 -3.56 11.52 0.69
CA MET A 71 -4.06 11.36 -0.65
C MET A 71 -4.07 12.69 -1.39
N GLN A 72 -3.63 12.66 -2.64
CA GLN A 72 -3.92 13.72 -3.62
C GLN A 72 -5.32 13.47 -4.23
N ASN A 73 -5.91 14.49 -4.85
CA ASN A 73 -7.17 14.32 -5.56
C ASN A 73 -7.03 13.22 -6.63
N GLY A 74 -8.00 12.30 -6.68
CA GLY A 74 -8.04 11.24 -7.68
C GLY A 74 -7.68 9.87 -7.11
N MET A 75 -6.81 9.15 -7.83
CA MET A 75 -6.48 7.75 -7.55
C MET A 75 -5.00 7.57 -7.24
N MET A 76 -4.72 6.73 -6.25
CA MET A 76 -3.39 6.22 -5.96
C MET A 76 -3.36 4.73 -6.28
N SER A 77 -2.31 4.30 -6.97
CA SER A 77 -1.98 2.90 -7.17
C SER A 77 -0.79 2.53 -6.28
N PHE A 78 -0.78 1.32 -5.74
CA PHE A 78 0.26 0.89 -4.84
C PHE A 78 0.51 -0.63 -4.86
N CYS A 79 1.71 -1.00 -4.44
CA CYS A 79 2.17 -2.37 -4.21
C CYS A 79 3.24 -2.36 -3.11
N PHE A 80 3.80 -3.54 -2.83
CA PHE A 80 4.76 -3.70 -1.75
C PHE A 80 6.06 -4.30 -2.28
N LYS A 81 7.17 -3.92 -1.65
CA LYS A 81 8.46 -4.59 -1.82
C LYS A 81 9.17 -4.76 -0.48
N ASP A 82 10.05 -5.73 -0.38
CA ASP A 82 10.91 -5.92 0.79
C ASP A 82 12.31 -5.33 0.59
N SER A 83 13.14 -5.41 1.63
CA SER A 83 14.56 -4.97 1.59
C SER A 83 15.40 -5.76 0.59
N ALA A 84 15.06 -7.03 0.36
CA ALA A 84 15.72 -7.95 -0.58
C ALA A 84 15.27 -7.77 -2.04
N ASN A 85 14.41 -6.79 -2.31
CA ASN A 85 13.89 -6.44 -3.63
C ASN A 85 12.93 -7.48 -4.25
N ASN A 86 12.25 -8.27 -3.41
CA ASN A 86 11.07 -9.03 -3.81
C ASN A 86 9.84 -8.13 -3.82
N TRP A 87 8.87 -8.46 -4.66
CA TRP A 87 7.68 -7.65 -4.89
C TRP A 87 6.41 -8.44 -4.66
N ASP A 88 5.45 -7.78 -4.01
CA ASP A 88 4.05 -8.17 -4.03
C ASP A 88 3.27 -7.06 -4.74
N ASN A 89 3.13 -7.23 -6.05
CA ASN A 89 2.41 -6.33 -6.94
C ASN A 89 1.07 -6.93 -7.39
N ASN A 90 0.51 -7.84 -6.58
CA ASN A 90 -0.73 -8.53 -6.89
C ASN A 90 -0.71 -9.17 -8.31
N ASN A 91 0.36 -9.88 -8.66
CA ASN A 91 0.56 -10.46 -10.00
C ASN A 91 0.48 -9.42 -11.14
N GLY A 92 0.99 -8.21 -10.91
CA GLY A 92 0.98 -7.11 -11.87
C GLY A 92 -0.29 -6.25 -11.89
N TYR A 93 -1.33 -6.61 -11.14
CA TYR A 93 -2.56 -5.80 -11.05
C TYR A 93 -2.42 -4.61 -10.09
N ASN A 94 -1.49 -4.69 -9.12
CA ASN A 94 -1.37 -3.76 -8.00
C ASN A 94 -2.69 -3.62 -7.22
N TRP A 95 -2.74 -2.66 -6.31
CA TRP A 95 -3.97 -2.21 -5.65
C TRP A 95 -4.18 -0.72 -5.89
N THR A 96 -5.42 -0.26 -5.68
CA THR A 96 -5.78 1.15 -5.87
C THR A 96 -6.68 1.67 -4.77
N VAL A 97 -6.54 2.95 -4.44
CA VAL A 97 -7.47 3.68 -3.56
C VAL A 97 -7.79 5.05 -4.16
N ARG A 98 -9.02 5.53 -3.94
CA ARG A 98 -9.50 6.84 -4.38
C ARG A 98 -9.93 7.68 -3.19
N ALA A 99 -9.72 8.99 -3.31
CA ALA A 99 -10.16 9.98 -2.32
C ALA A 99 -11.52 10.60 -2.68
#